data_AF-A0A427SX26-F1
#
_entry.id   AF-A0A427SX26-F1
#
_cell.length_a   1.000
_cell.length_b   1.000
_cell.length_c   1.000
_cell.angle_alpha   90.00
_cell.angle_beta   90.00
_cell.angle_gamma   90.00
#
_symmetry.space_group_name_H-M   'P 1'
#
loop_
_entity.id
_entity.type
_entity.pdbx_description
1 polymer ?
#
loop_
_entity_poly.entity_id
_entity_poly.type
_entity_poly.pdbx_seq_one_letter_code
_entity_poly.pdbx_strand_id
1 'polypeptide(L)' 'MSEFVSVLRERVAGALDALNAARDAGLDREVELHVARVRDLLELAGRHDVDTTGWVDAVALTTPPYRD' A
#
# COMPACT_ATOMS: atom_id res chain seq x y z
N MET A 1 22.27 5.09 -3.21
CA MET A 1 21.18 4.42 -2.48
C MET A 1 19.87 5.21 -2.69
N SER A 2 19.48 5.47 -3.94
CA SER A 2 18.38 6.39 -4.27
C SER A 2 17.41 5.83 -5.30
N GLU A 3 17.89 5.10 -6.30
CA GLU A 3 17.01 4.50 -7.31
C GLU A 3 16.05 3.46 -6.70
N PHE A 4 16.56 2.59 -5.82
CA PHE A 4 15.72 1.61 -5.11
C PHE A 4 14.61 2.29 -4.30
N VAL A 5 14.94 3.33 -3.53
CA VAL A 5 13.98 4.08 -2.71
C VAL A 5 12.96 4.79 -3.60
N SER A 6 13.40 5.41 -4.70
CA SER A 6 12.49 6.07 -5.66
C SER A 6 11.53 5.07 -6.32
N VAL A 7 12.03 3.93 -6.79
CA VAL A 7 11.20 2.88 -7.39
C VAL A 7 10.25 2.27 -6.36
N LEU A 8 10.71 2.05 -5.13
CA LEU A 8 9.87 1.54 -4.06
C LEU A 8 8.75 2.52 -3.72
N ARG A 9 9.07 3.81 -3.60
CA ARG A 9 8.10 4.87 -3.36
C ARG A 9 7.07 4.97 -4.48
N GLU A 10 7.49 4.90 -5.73
CA GLU A 10 6.59 4.89 -6.89
C GLU A 10 5.64 3.67 -6.86
N ARG A 11 6.17 2.49 -6.52
CA ARG A 11 5.36 1.27 -6.38
C ARG A 11 4.36 1.35 -5.24
N VAL A 12 4.75 1.93 -4.11
CA VAL A 12 3.87 2.15 -2.96
C VAL A 12 2.77 3.14 -3.34
N ALA A 13 3.11 4.26 -3.97
CA ALA A 13 2.14 5.25 -4.44
C ALA A 13 1.14 4.65 -5.43
N GLY A 14 1.62 3.92 -6.44
CA GLY A 14 0.74 3.28 -7.42
C GLY A 14 -0.17 2.21 -6.82
N ALA A 15 0.29 1.49 -5.79
CA ALA A 15 -0.55 0.54 -5.07
C ALA A 15 -1.63 1.24 -4.21
N LEU A 16 -1.32 2.42 -3.65
CA LEU A 16 -2.30 3.24 -2.94
C LEU A 16 -3.34 3.87 -3.88
N ASP A 17 -2.93 4.35 -5.05
CA ASP A 17 -3.88 4.84 -6.07
C ASP A 17 -4.83 3.73 -6.51
N ALA A 18 -4.31 2.53 -6.77
CA ALA A 18 -5.14 1.38 -7.11
C ALA A 18 -6.08 0.96 -5.96
N LEU A 19 -5.60 1.04 -4.71
CA LEU A 19 -6.41 0.80 -3.52
C LEU A 19 -7.59 1.79 -3.42
N ASN A 20 -7.32 3.08 -3.64
CA ASN A 20 -8.37 4.11 -3.61
C ASN A 20 -9.37 3.91 -4.74
N ALA A 21 -8.90 3.60 -5.95
CA ALA A 21 -9.78 3.26 -7.07
C ALA A 21 -10.65 2.03 -6.79
N ALA A 22 -10.10 1.00 -6.16
CA ALA A 22 -10.86 -0.19 -5.75
C ALA A 22 -11.89 0.13 -4.66
N ARG A 23 -11.57 1.02 -3.71
CA ARG A 23 -12.53 1.50 -2.70
C ARG A 23 -13.66 2.29 -3.32
N ASP A 24 -13.35 3.22 -4.22
CA ASP A 24 -14.35 4.03 -4.91
C ASP A 24 -15.27 3.18 -5.79
N ALA A 25 -14.75 2.09 -6.34
CA ALA A 25 -15.51 1.12 -7.12
C ALA A 25 -16.28 0.08 -6.27
N GLY A 26 -16.09 0.05 -4.94
CA GLY A 26 -16.70 -0.94 -4.05
C GLY A 26 -16.21 -2.37 -4.27
N LEU A 27 -14.97 -2.54 -4.73
CA LEU A 27 -14.37 -3.85 -5.03
C LEU A 27 -13.61 -4.37 -3.80
N ASP A 28 -14.32 -4.89 -2.80
CA ASP A 28 -13.74 -5.30 -1.52
C ASP A 28 -12.57 -6.29 -1.65
N ARG A 29 -12.68 -7.23 -2.59
CA ARG A 29 -11.59 -8.19 -2.89
C ARG A 29 -10.32 -7.49 -3.39
N GLU A 30 -10.48 -6.53 -4.29
CA GLU A 30 -9.36 -5.80 -4.87
C GLU A 30 -8.75 -4.85 -3.84
N VAL A 31 -9.57 -4.29 -2.95
CA VAL A 31 -9.11 -3.54 -1.77
C VAL A 31 -8.20 -4.41 -0.90
N GLU A 32 -8.62 -5.64 -0.57
CA GLU A 32 -7.77 -6.55 0.21
C GLU A 32 -6.45 -6.90 -0.49
N LEU A 33 -6.49 -7.16 -1.80
CA LEU A 33 -5.29 -7.44 -2.60
C LEU A 33 -4.32 -6.25 -2.62
N HIS A 34 -4.83 -5.04 -2.79
CA HIS A 34 -4.02 -3.84 -2.80
C HIS A 34 -3.44 -3.53 -1.41
N VAL A 35 -4.20 -3.74 -0.33
CA VAL A 35 -3.70 -3.61 1.04
C VAL A 35 -2.58 -4.61 1.32
N ALA A 36 -2.74 -5.88 0.94
CA ALA A 36 -1.69 -6.90 1.08
C ALA A 36 -0.43 -6.49 0.31
N ARG A 37 -0.59 -6.03 -0.93
CA ARG A 37 0.54 -5.56 -1.76
C ARG A 37 1.28 -4.37 -1.16
N VAL A 38 0.57 -3.40 -0.58
CA VAL A 38 1.23 -2.27 0.11
C VAL A 38 2.01 -2.77 1.33
N ARG A 39 1.46 -3.71 2.12
CA ARG A 39 2.17 -4.32 3.26
C ARG A 39 3.45 -5.04 2.84
N ASP A 40 3.42 -5.82 1.76
CA ASP A 40 4.62 -6.50 1.23
C ASP A 40 5.71 -5.50 0.82
N LEU A 41 5.33 -4.38 0.20
CA LEU A 41 6.28 -3.33 -0.19
C LEU A 41 6.89 -2.62 1.02
N LEU A 42 6.10 -2.38 2.07
CA LEU A 42 6.58 -1.81 3.34
C LEU A 42 7.51 -2.79 4.08
N GLU A 43 7.19 -4.08 4.07
CA GLU A 43 8.07 -5.11 4.64
C GLU A 43 9.40 -5.18 3.89
N LEU A 44 9.37 -5.12 2.55
CA LEU A 44 10.57 -5.03 1.73
C LEU A 44 11.38 -3.77 2.08
N ALA A 45 10.74 -2.63 2.29
CA ALA A 45 11.40 -1.41 2.72
C ALA A 45 12.13 -1.61 4.06
N GLY A 46 11.47 -2.23 5.04
CA GLY A 46 12.04 -2.53 6.35
C GLY A 46 13.25 -3.47 6.28
N ARG A 47 13.23 -4.46 5.38
CA ARG A 47 14.40 -5.34 5.13
C ARG A 47 15.62 -4.61 4.58
N HIS A 48 15.41 -3.46 3.96
CA HIS A 48 16.45 -2.62 3.37
C HIS A 48 16.77 -1.37 4.22
N ASP A 49 16.31 -1.33 5.48
CA ASP A 49 16.46 -0.18 6.40
C ASP A 49 15.94 1.15 5.81
N VAL A 50 14.91 1.07 4.95
CA VAL A 50 14.26 2.25 4.37
C VAL A 50 13.17 2.74 5.31
N ASP A 51 13.28 3.99 5.73
CA ASP A 51 12.22 4.66 6.49
C ASP A 51 11.02 4.95 5.56
N THR A 52 9.90 4.30 5.86
CA THR A 52 8.62 4.46 5.15
C THR A 52 7.64 5.37 5.90
N THR A 53 8.08 6.02 6.98
CA THR A 53 7.27 6.97 7.73
C THR A 53 6.76 8.07 6.81
N GLY A 54 5.45 8.26 6.78
CA GLY A 54 4.79 9.25 5.92
C GLY A 54 4.59 8.84 4.46
N TRP A 55 4.92 7.61 4.07
CA TRP A 55 4.60 7.09 2.74
C TRP A 55 3.19 6.52 2.65
N VAL A 56 2.68 6.01 3.77
CA VAL A 56 1.37 5.36 3.86
C VAL A 56 0.70 5.78 5.17
N ASP A 57 -0.56 6.19 5.09
CA ASP A 57 -1.39 6.36 6.28
C ASP A 57 -1.83 4.99 6.83
N ALA A 58 -1.64 4.76 8.12
CA ALA A 58 -2.08 3.51 8.77
C ALA A 58 -3.60 3.27 8.60
N VAL A 59 -4.37 4.36 8.49
CA VAL A 59 -5.81 4.34 8.20
C VAL A 59 -6.09 3.81 6.79
N ALA A 60 -5.22 4.09 5.81
CA ALA A 60 -5.36 3.55 4.47
C ALA A 60 -5.14 2.04 4.42
N LEU A 61 -4.43 1.45 5.39
CA LEU A 61 -4.21 0.00 5.51
C LEU A 61 -5.27 -0.72 6.35
N THR A 62 -6.25 0.03 6.88
CA THR A 62 -7.39 -0.55 7.58
C THR A 62 -8.46 -0.89 6.54
N THR A 63 -8.74 -2.18 6.37
CA THR A 63 -9.93 -2.62 5.64
C THR A 63 -11.11 -2.56 6.60
N PRO A 64 -12.25 -1.92 6.25
CA PRO A 64 -13.46 -2.09 7.04
C PRO A 64 -13.83 -3.58 7.05
N PRO A 65 -14.39 -4.10 8.17
CA PRO A 65 -14.82 -5.48 8.21
C PRO A 65 -15.86 -5.71 7.10
N TYR A 66 -15.64 -6.77 6.32
CA TYR A 66 -16.55 -7.27 5.29
C TYR A 66 -18.00 -7.20 5.81
N ARG A 67 -18.84 -6.39 5.15
CA ARG A 67 -20.26 -6.30 5.48
C ARG A 67 -21.02 -7.22 4.53
N ASP A 68 -21.42 -8.37 5.08
CA ASP A 68 -22.30 -9.37 4.44
C ASP A 68 -23.66 -8.76 4.05
#